data_AF-A0A3S4GCX3-F1
#
_entry.id   AF-A0A3S4GCX3-F1
#
_cell.length_a   1.000
_cell.length_b   1.000
_cell.length_c   1.000
_cell.angle_alpha   90.00
_cell.angle_beta   90.00
_cell.angle_gamma   90.00
#
_symmetry.space_group_name_H-M   'P 1'
#
loop_
_entity.id
_entity.type
_entity.pdbx_description
1 polymer ?
#
loop_
_entity_poly.entity_id
_entity_poly.type
_entity_poly.pdbx_seq_one_letter_code
_entity_poly.pdbx_strand_id
1 'polypeptide(L)'
;MLLSDDEVGIRKIGPGQLRVNFNISTAMQEAILQLIEQQLAEEAVQPVTSGNESNAELHASGYYALFADTVPDDVQRLYTEIEAGDFAALAQTAHRLKGAFAMINLIPGKQLCETLEHLIREKDAQGIEKYISDIDAYVKSLL
;
A
#
# COMPACT_ATOMS: atom_id res chain seq x y z
N MET A 1 2.38 -3.55 -25.67
CA MET A 1 2.39 -4.52 -26.79
C MET A 1 1.79 -3.86 -28.02
N LEU A 2 2.36 -4.07 -29.21
CA LEU A 2 1.86 -3.47 -30.46
C LEU A 2 1.57 -4.60 -31.47
N LEU A 3 0.32 -4.67 -31.95
CA LEU A 3 -0.16 -5.77 -32.80
C LEU A 3 0.03 -5.38 -34.28
N SER A 4 0.60 -6.27 -35.09
CA SER A 4 0.83 -6.01 -36.53
C SER A 4 0.74 -7.31 -37.33
N ASP A 5 0.12 -7.28 -38.51
CA ASP A 5 -0.17 -8.48 -39.33
C ASP A 5 1.06 -9.00 -40.11
N ASP A 6 2.10 -8.16 -40.27
CA ASP A 6 3.23 -8.36 -41.19
C ASP A 6 4.54 -8.84 -40.52
N GLU A 7 4.54 -9.14 -39.21
CA GLU A 7 5.76 -9.56 -38.49
C GLU A 7 5.90 -11.08 -38.40
N VAL A 8 7.12 -11.61 -38.55
CA VAL A 8 7.38 -13.05 -38.37
C VAL A 8 7.76 -13.30 -36.91
N GLY A 9 6.76 -13.56 -36.07
CA GLY A 9 6.96 -13.96 -34.67
C GLY A 9 6.98 -12.79 -33.68
N ILE A 10 8.02 -12.72 -32.84
CA ILE A 10 8.15 -11.75 -31.74
C ILE A 10 9.36 -10.86 -32.00
N ARG A 11 9.15 -9.54 -32.02
CA ARG A 11 10.22 -8.56 -32.19
C ARG A 11 10.21 -7.56 -31.04
N LYS A 12 11.35 -7.41 -30.35
CA LYS A 12 11.55 -6.38 -29.34
C LYS A 12 11.81 -5.03 -30.02
N ILE A 13 10.98 -4.03 -29.71
CA ILE A 13 11.09 -2.67 -30.30
C ILE A 13 11.58 -1.65 -29.27
N GLY A 14 11.45 -1.96 -27.98
CA GLY A 14 11.97 -1.12 -26.89
C GLY A 14 11.90 -1.83 -25.53
N PRO A 15 12.39 -1.20 -24.45
CA PRO A 15 12.15 -1.68 -23.09
C PRO A 15 10.64 -1.76 -22.82
N GLY A 16 10.15 -2.92 -22.37
CA GLY A 16 8.73 -3.19 -22.13
C GLY A 16 7.84 -3.26 -23.39
N GLN A 17 8.39 -3.12 -24.60
CA GLN A 17 7.61 -3.07 -25.83
C GLN A 17 7.98 -4.19 -26.81
N LEU A 18 7.08 -5.17 -26.90
CA LEU A 18 7.10 -6.24 -27.89
C LEU A 18 6.08 -5.97 -29.01
N ARG A 19 6.51 -6.17 -30.26
CA ARG A 19 5.63 -6.27 -31.42
C ARG A 19 5.47 -7.74 -31.79
N VAL A 20 4.21 -8.12 -31.99
CA VAL A 20 3.83 -9.52 -32.16
C VAL A 20 2.81 -9.63 -33.28
N ASN A 21 2.92 -10.70 -34.06
CA ASN A 21 1.91 -11.06 -35.03
C ASN A 21 0.70 -11.70 -34.35
N PHE A 22 -0.46 -11.07 -34.50
CA PHE A 22 -1.71 -11.54 -33.87
C PHE A 22 -2.29 -12.80 -34.55
N ASN A 23 -1.85 -13.16 -35.76
CA ASN A 23 -2.27 -14.40 -36.43
C ASN A 23 -1.58 -15.66 -35.88
N ILE A 24 -0.58 -15.50 -35.01
CA ILE A 24 0.15 -16.64 -34.43
C ILE A 24 -0.11 -16.66 -32.92
N SER A 25 -1.15 -17.39 -32.51
CA SER A 25 -1.57 -17.52 -31.11
C SER A 25 -0.42 -17.91 -30.16
N THR A 26 0.53 -18.73 -30.63
CA THR A 26 1.72 -19.13 -29.87
C THR A 26 2.68 -17.96 -29.63
N ALA A 27 2.90 -17.10 -30.63
CA ALA A 27 3.78 -15.95 -30.49
C ALA A 27 3.21 -14.91 -29.50
N MET A 28 1.89 -14.79 -29.43
CA MET A 28 1.22 -13.97 -28.42
C MET A 28 1.41 -14.51 -27.00
N GLN A 29 1.23 -15.82 -26.79
CA GLN A 29 1.41 -16.45 -25.47
C GLN A 29 2.85 -16.29 -24.96
N GLU A 30 3.84 -16.54 -25.81
CA GLU A 30 5.26 -16.39 -25.50
C GLU A 30 5.62 -14.92 -25.18
N ALA A 31 5.08 -13.96 -25.95
CA ALA A 31 5.30 -12.55 -25.69
C ALA A 31 4.67 -12.08 -24.37
N ILE A 32 3.51 -12.62 -23.99
CA ILE A 32 2.89 -12.36 -22.69
C ILE A 32 3.78 -12.91 -21.57
N LEU A 33 4.25 -14.16 -21.69
CA LEU A 33 5.13 -14.77 -20.70
C LEU A 33 6.40 -13.94 -20.48
N GLN A 34 7.01 -13.48 -21.57
CA GLN A 34 8.24 -12.69 -21.52
C GLN A 34 8.04 -11.27 -20.96
N LEU A 35 6.84 -10.70 -21.07
CA LEU A 35 6.46 -9.45 -20.41
C LEU A 35 6.15 -9.63 -18.91
N ILE A 36 5.64 -10.80 -18.52
CA ILE A 36 5.45 -11.16 -17.11
C ILE A 36 6.81 -11.36 -16.44
N GLU A 37 7.72 -12.11 -17.06
CA GLU A 37 9.08 -12.33 -16.54
C GLU A 37 9.89 -11.02 -16.42
N GLN A 38 9.75 -10.10 -17.38
CA GLN A 38 10.38 -8.77 -17.29
C GLN A 38 9.82 -7.96 -16.12
N GLN A 39 8.49 -7.93 -15.94
CA GLN A 39 7.88 -7.26 -14.79
C GLN A 39 8.33 -7.86 -13.45
N LEU A 40 8.36 -9.20 -13.30
CA LEU A 40 8.86 -9.81 -12.06
C LEU A 40 10.35 -9.54 -11.82
N ALA A 41 11.16 -9.51 -12.88
CA ALA A 41 12.59 -9.20 -12.76
C ALA A 41 12.84 -7.71 -12.43
N GLU A 42 12.00 -6.80 -12.92
CA GLU A 42 12.02 -5.38 -12.56
C GLU A 42 11.53 -5.17 -11.12
N GLU A 43 10.52 -5.91 -10.67
CA GLU A 43 10.00 -5.88 -9.30
C GLU A 43 11.02 -6.40 -8.26
N ALA A 44 11.93 -7.30 -8.67
CA ALA A 44 12.99 -7.81 -7.81
C ALA A 44 14.21 -6.86 -7.64
N VAL A 45 14.31 -5.79 -8.45
CA VAL A 45 15.48 -4.89 -8.47
C VAL A 45 15.15 -3.44 -8.09
N GLN A 46 13.88 -3.11 -7.85
CA GLN A 46 13.54 -1.79 -7.34
C GLN A 46 13.75 -1.73 -5.82
N PRO A 47 14.69 -0.89 -5.31
CA PRO A 47 14.55 -0.46 -3.93
C PRO A 47 13.20 0.25 -3.82
N VAL A 48 12.39 -0.20 -2.87
CA VAL A 48 11.15 0.41 -2.40
C VAL A 48 11.25 1.93 -2.39
N THR A 49 10.91 2.56 -3.51
CA THR A 49 10.80 4.02 -3.65
C THR A 49 9.41 4.35 -4.17
N SER A 50 8.40 3.66 -3.65
CA SER A 50 6.99 3.99 -3.92
C SER A 50 6.33 4.48 -2.63
N GLY A 51 6.84 5.60 -2.13
CA GLY A 51 6.18 6.41 -1.10
C GLY A 51 5.27 7.50 -1.70
N ASN A 52 5.43 7.82 -3.00
CA ASN A 52 4.86 9.03 -3.58
C ASN A 52 3.75 8.78 -4.60
N GLU A 53 3.78 7.67 -5.35
CA GLU A 53 2.78 7.40 -6.40
C GLU A 53 1.47 6.88 -5.81
N SER A 54 1.54 6.06 -4.76
CA SER A 54 0.37 5.57 -4.03
C SER A 54 -0.52 6.73 -3.55
N ASN A 55 0.07 7.81 -3.02
CA ASN A 55 -0.70 8.93 -2.48
C ASN A 55 -1.48 9.68 -3.59
N ALA A 56 -0.88 9.86 -4.78
CA ALA A 56 -1.51 10.59 -5.87
C ALA A 56 -2.75 9.88 -6.46
N GLU A 57 -2.72 8.55 -6.56
CA GLU A 57 -3.86 7.76 -7.05
C GLU A 57 -5.01 7.69 -6.03
N LEU A 58 -4.67 7.67 -4.73
CA LEU A 58 -5.66 7.66 -3.64
C LEU A 58 -6.42 8.98 -3.53
N HIS A 59 -5.74 10.11 -3.74
CA HIS A 59 -6.36 11.44 -3.80
C HIS A 59 -7.46 11.53 -4.88
N ALA A 60 -7.32 10.80 -5.99
CA ALA A 60 -8.29 10.80 -7.09
C ALA A 60 -9.56 9.95 -6.80
N SER A 61 -9.48 9.02 -5.86
CA SER A 61 -10.51 8.00 -5.61
C SER A 61 -11.58 8.40 -4.59
N GLY A 62 -11.45 9.56 -3.93
CA GLY A 62 -12.35 10.01 -2.86
C GLY A 62 -12.17 9.28 -1.52
N TYR A 63 -11.50 8.13 -1.49
CA TYR A 63 -11.17 7.40 -0.26
C TYR A 63 -10.21 8.18 0.65
N TYR A 64 -9.33 9.00 0.08
CA TYR A 64 -8.46 9.88 0.85
C TYR A 64 -9.26 10.91 1.67
N ALA A 65 -10.39 11.41 1.17
CA ALA A 65 -11.23 12.35 1.92
C ALA A 65 -11.85 11.69 3.16
N LEU A 66 -12.31 10.45 3.03
CA LEU A 66 -12.82 9.67 4.16
C LEU A 66 -11.71 9.36 5.17
N PHE A 67 -10.51 9.03 4.69
CA PHE A 67 -9.32 8.84 5.52
C PHE A 67 -9.00 10.12 6.31
N ALA A 68 -8.94 11.27 5.64
CA ALA A 68 -8.63 12.56 6.25
C ALA A 68 -9.66 13.01 7.29
N ASP A 69 -10.93 12.63 7.13
CA ASP A 69 -12.01 12.98 8.07
C ASP A 69 -12.02 12.06 9.31
N THR A 70 -11.76 10.76 9.11
CA THR A 70 -11.95 9.74 10.15
C THR A 70 -10.70 9.44 10.96
N VAL A 71 -9.51 9.49 10.35
CA VAL A 71 -8.27 9.06 10.98
C VAL A 71 -7.81 10.00 12.11
N PRO A 72 -7.88 11.34 11.98
CA PRO A 72 -7.54 12.23 13.09
C PRO A 72 -8.42 11.99 14.33
N ASP A 73 -9.71 11.74 14.12
CA ASP A 73 -10.66 11.40 15.19
C ASP A 73 -10.31 10.06 15.86
N ASP A 74 -9.96 9.04 15.07
CA ASP A 74 -9.50 7.75 15.61
C ASP A 74 -8.15 7.87 16.35
N VAL A 75 -7.21 8.73 15.90
CA VAL A 75 -5.96 9.00 16.63
C VAL A 75 -6.24 9.71 17.97
N GLN A 76 -7.18 10.66 18.01
CA GLN A 76 -7.58 11.31 19.25
C GLN A 76 -8.25 10.32 20.22
N ARG A 77 -9.03 9.35 19.71
CA ARG A 77 -9.58 8.25 20.52
C ARG A 77 -8.47 7.41 21.14
N LEU A 78 -7.41 7.07 20.40
CA LEU A 78 -6.29 6.31 20.95
C LEU A 78 -5.71 6.97 22.21
N TYR A 79 -5.49 8.29 22.18
CA TYR A 79 -5.01 9.05 23.35
C TYR A 79 -6.01 9.00 24.52
N THR A 80 -7.30 9.14 24.23
CA THR A 80 -8.34 9.09 25.27
C THR A 80 -8.45 7.70 25.91
N GLU A 81 -8.34 6.64 25.10
CA GLU A 81 -8.48 5.25 25.51
C GLU A 81 -7.28 4.78 26.34
N ILE A 82 -6.06 5.23 26.01
CA ILE A 82 -4.87 4.93 26.83
C ILE A 82 -4.91 5.71 28.16
N GLU A 83 -5.35 6.96 28.18
CA GLU A 83 -5.55 7.73 29.42
C GLU A 83 -6.63 7.11 30.33
N ALA A 84 -7.70 6.57 29.72
CA ALA A 84 -8.74 5.83 30.44
C ALA A 84 -8.30 4.43 30.88
N GLY A 85 -7.16 3.93 30.37
CA GLY A 85 -6.68 2.56 30.60
C GLY A 85 -7.57 1.48 29.97
N ASP A 86 -8.38 1.83 28.97
CA ASP A 86 -9.28 0.90 28.28
C ASP A 86 -8.59 0.26 27.08
N PHE A 87 -7.79 -0.77 27.37
CA PHE A 87 -7.06 -1.53 26.35
C PHE A 87 -7.96 -2.26 25.33
N ALA A 88 -9.22 -2.53 25.69
CA ALA A 88 -10.16 -3.18 24.77
C ALA A 88 -10.64 -2.20 23.70
N ALA A 89 -11.03 -0.99 24.14
CA ALA A 89 -11.36 0.11 23.23
C ALA A 89 -10.15 0.49 22.37
N LEU A 90 -8.98 0.62 23.00
CA LEU A 90 -7.71 0.93 22.32
C LEU A 90 -7.37 -0.06 21.22
N ALA A 91 -7.50 -1.37 21.48
CA ALA A 91 -7.27 -2.40 20.47
C ALA A 91 -8.26 -2.27 19.30
N GLN A 92 -9.52 -1.96 19.58
CA GLN A 92 -10.55 -1.79 18.55
C GLN A 92 -10.26 -0.57 17.66
N THR A 93 -9.82 0.54 18.24
CA THR A 93 -9.45 1.76 17.51
C THR A 93 -8.18 1.53 16.68
N ALA A 94 -7.15 0.87 17.24
CA ALA A 94 -5.94 0.48 16.49
C ALA A 94 -6.27 -0.45 15.30
N HIS A 95 -7.19 -1.39 15.48
CA HIS A 95 -7.64 -2.29 14.42
C HIS A 95 -8.36 -1.55 13.29
N ARG A 96 -9.21 -0.56 13.64
CA ARG A 96 -9.87 0.30 12.66
C ARG A 96 -8.88 1.11 11.85
N LEU A 97 -7.90 1.73 12.51
CA LEU A 97 -6.83 2.48 11.84
C LEU A 97 -6.03 1.60 10.88
N LYS A 98 -5.68 0.38 11.29
CA LYS A 98 -5.04 -0.61 10.41
C LYS A 98 -5.86 -0.85 9.13
N GLY A 99 -7.18 -0.97 9.28
CA GLY A 99 -8.11 -1.13 8.15
C GLY A 99 -8.11 0.09 7.23
N ALA A 100 -8.14 1.30 7.79
CA ALA A 100 -8.07 2.54 7.04
C ALA A 100 -6.75 2.64 6.24
N PHE A 101 -5.61 2.41 6.88
CA PHE A 101 -4.30 2.40 6.18
C PHE A 101 -4.21 1.33 5.10
N ALA A 102 -4.75 0.12 5.35
CA ALA A 102 -4.75 -0.96 4.36
C ALA A 102 -5.66 -0.65 3.16
N MET A 103 -6.81 -0.01 3.38
CA MET A 103 -7.73 0.38 2.32
C MET A 103 -7.10 1.38 1.34
N ILE A 104 -6.26 2.28 1.86
CA ILE A 104 -5.52 3.24 1.05
C ILE A 104 -4.08 2.78 0.76
N ASN A 105 -3.79 1.48 0.84
CA ASN A 105 -2.48 0.89 0.53
C ASN A 105 -1.26 1.56 1.21
N LEU A 106 -1.44 2.17 2.39
CA LEU A 106 -0.37 2.75 3.19
C LEU A 106 0.27 1.68 4.07
N ILE A 107 1.20 0.94 3.48
CA ILE A 107 1.92 -0.14 4.15
C ILE A 107 2.63 0.31 5.45
N PRO A 108 3.32 1.47 5.50
CA PRO A 108 3.99 1.90 6.73
C PRO A 108 3.00 2.18 7.87
N GLY A 109 1.87 2.86 7.58
CA GLY A 109 0.84 3.12 8.58
C GLY A 109 0.18 1.83 9.11
N LYS A 110 -0.03 0.85 8.22
CA LYS A 110 -0.54 -0.47 8.60
C LYS A 110 0.42 -1.17 9.58
N GLN A 111 1.72 -1.16 9.32
CA GLN A 111 2.73 -1.79 10.19
C GLN A 111 2.82 -1.12 11.57
N LEU A 112 2.66 0.20 11.64
CA LEU A 112 2.57 0.92 12.92
C LEU A 112 1.38 0.43 13.74
N CYS A 113 0.22 0.26 13.11
CA CYS A 113 -0.98 -0.25 13.79
C CYS A 113 -0.86 -1.72 14.20
N GLU A 114 -0.23 -2.58 13.39
CA GLU A 114 0.05 -3.97 13.74
C GLU A 114 0.97 -4.07 14.97
N THR A 115 1.97 -3.20 15.04
CA THR A 115 2.87 -3.13 16.20
C THR A 115 2.15 -2.60 17.44
N LEU A 116 1.32 -1.57 17.28
CA LEU A 116 0.47 -1.06 18.35
C LEU A 116 -0.46 -2.15 18.91
N GLU A 117 -1.13 -2.94 18.06
CA GLU A 117 -1.96 -4.07 18.49
C GLU A 117 -1.16 -5.11 19.29
N HIS A 118 0.12 -5.33 18.95
CA HIS A 118 0.99 -6.22 19.70
C HIS A 118 1.31 -5.66 21.10
N LEU A 119 1.72 -4.39 21.18
CA LEU A 119 2.04 -3.72 22.44
C LEU A 119 0.83 -3.64 23.38
N ILE A 120 -0.38 -3.47 22.83
CA ILE A 120 -1.64 -3.52 23.59
C ILE A 120 -1.86 -4.90 24.22
N ARG A 121 -1.55 -5.99 23.48
CA ARG A 121 -1.64 -7.35 24.01
C ARG A 121 -0.61 -7.62 25.11
N GLU A 122 0.59 -7.06 24.96
CA GLU A 122 1.65 -7.14 25.96
C GLU A 122 1.43 -6.19 27.16
N LYS A 123 0.47 -5.26 27.05
CA LYS A 123 0.16 -4.21 28.04
C LYS A 123 1.37 -3.31 28.34
N ASP A 124 2.21 -3.06 27.34
CA ASP A 124 3.34 -2.13 27.45
C ASP A 124 2.86 -0.69 27.26
N ALA A 125 2.49 -0.04 28.36
CA ALA A 125 1.96 1.33 28.34
C ALA A 125 2.94 2.33 27.69
N GLN A 126 4.24 2.23 27.96
CA GLN A 126 5.23 3.15 27.39
C GLN A 126 5.41 2.93 25.89
N GLY A 127 5.43 1.66 25.46
CA GLY A 127 5.48 1.31 24.05
C GLY A 127 4.24 1.83 23.30
N ILE A 128 3.06 1.68 23.90
CA ILE A 128 1.79 2.15 23.35
C ILE A 128 1.81 3.68 23.15
N GLU A 129 2.12 4.47 24.18
CA GLU A 129 2.13 5.94 24.07
C GLU A 129 3.11 6.45 22.99
N LYS A 130 4.27 5.80 22.90
CA LYS A 130 5.25 6.09 21.86
C LYS A 130 4.68 5.81 20.47
N TYR A 131 4.08 4.63 20.26
CA TYR A 131 3.53 4.25 18.96
C TYR A 131 2.30 5.06 18.57
N ILE A 132 1.47 5.47 19.53
CA ILE A 132 0.37 6.42 19.25
C ILE A 132 0.95 7.74 18.72
N SER A 133 2.03 8.23 19.32
CA SER A 133 2.71 9.46 18.87
C SER A 133 3.39 9.30 17.50
N ASP A 134 3.98 8.14 17.22
CA ASP A 134 4.56 7.84 15.90
C ASP A 134 3.45 7.77 14.82
N ILE A 135 2.27 7.22 15.14
CA ILE A 135 1.10 7.20 14.25
C ILE A 135 0.58 8.62 14.01
N ASP A 136 0.45 9.44 15.06
CA ASP A 136 0.00 10.83 14.94
C ASP A 136 0.95 11.66 14.05
N ALA A 137 2.26 11.53 14.26
CA ALA A 137 3.27 12.18 13.42
C ALA A 137 3.20 11.72 11.96
N TYR A 138 2.97 10.42 11.74
CA TYR A 138 2.81 9.86 10.40
C TYR A 138 1.56 10.41 9.69
N VAL A 139 0.42 10.45 10.38
CA VAL A 139 -0.84 11.02 9.85
C VAL A 139 -0.67 12.50 9.53
N LYS A 140 -0.03 13.29 10.41
CA LYS A 140 0.28 14.71 10.18
C LYS A 140 1.24 14.95 9.02
N SER A 141 2.09 13.97 8.67
CA SER A 141 2.95 14.07 7.49
C SER A 141 2.22 13.74 6.19
N LEU A 142 1.06 13.09 6.27
CA LEU A 142 0.26 12.66 5.12
C LEU A 142 -0.84 13.66 4.74
N LEU A 143 -1.31 14.47 5.71
CA LEU A 143 -2.35 15.50 5.59
C LEU A 143 -1.72 16.89 5.44
#